data_AF-A0A961BIP0-F1
#
_entry.id   AF-A0A961BIP0-F1
#
_cell.length_a   1.000
_cell.length_b   1.000
_cell.length_c   1.000
_cell.angle_alpha   90.00
_cell.angle_beta   90.00
_cell.angle_gamma   90.00
#
_symmetry.space_group_name_H-M   'P 1'
#
loop_
_entity.id
_entity.type
_entity.pdbx_description
1 polymer ?
#
loop_
_entity_poly.entity_id
_entity_poly.type
_entity_poly.pdbx_seq_one_letter_code
_entity_poly.pdbx_strand_id
1 'polypeptide(L)'
;MKYHTRLTMFCAILLSVIGCEKKSPPVSVGPFDVNRDTGVATGEAFGIHFNVEGASLGETQSNLSGNPHYSSPAEITLGEDLKIKLETMNEGTSVAFQLNGRKFGSLGKGDEVVIDKARNVTVNGEKRPPQESPPK
;
A
#
# COMPACT_ATOMS: atom_id res chain seq x y z
N MET A 1 24.59 -65.79 -23.88
CA MET A 1 25.41 -64.73 -23.26
C MET A 1 24.98 -63.39 -23.86
N LYS A 2 24.71 -62.39 -22.99
CA LYS A 2 24.66 -60.93 -23.23
C LYS A 2 23.30 -60.22 -23.46
N TYR A 3 22.72 -59.82 -22.32
CA TYR A 3 22.16 -58.48 -21.94
C TYR A 3 20.84 -57.93 -22.53
N HIS A 4 19.77 -58.24 -21.80
CA HIS A 4 18.77 -57.33 -21.19
C HIS A 4 18.95 -55.79 -21.23
N THR A 5 17.81 -55.10 -21.47
CA THR A 5 17.33 -53.81 -20.88
C THR A 5 18.04 -52.54 -21.37
N ARG A 6 17.38 -51.49 -21.89
CA ARG A 6 16.52 -50.51 -21.19
C ARG A 6 15.62 -49.79 -22.19
N LEU A 7 14.30 -49.81 -22.01
CA LEU A 7 13.50 -48.89 -21.19
C LEU A 7 13.62 -47.42 -21.65
N THR A 8 12.63 -47.05 -22.46
CA THR A 8 11.79 -45.84 -22.44
C THR A 8 12.21 -44.71 -21.49
N MET A 9 11.95 -43.50 -21.95
CA MET A 9 11.63 -42.28 -21.17
C MET A 9 12.74 -41.24 -21.15
N PHE A 10 12.69 -40.28 -22.07
CA PHE A 10 13.17 -38.90 -21.86
C PHE A 10 12.61 -38.00 -22.97
N CYS A 11 11.30 -37.74 -22.93
CA CYS A 11 10.64 -36.78 -23.82
C CYS A 11 9.42 -36.17 -23.11
N ALA A 12 9.63 -35.53 -21.95
CA ALA A 12 8.53 -34.91 -21.20
C ALA A 12 8.96 -33.89 -20.12
N ILE A 13 10.11 -33.21 -20.26
CA ILE A 13 10.50 -32.19 -19.26
C ILE A 13 10.91 -30.90 -19.97
N LEU A 14 9.97 -30.22 -20.64
CA LEU A 14 10.18 -28.83 -21.05
C LEU A 14 8.86 -28.06 -21.25
N LEU A 15 7.84 -28.36 -20.43
CA LEU A 15 6.57 -27.60 -20.39
C LEU A 15 6.27 -26.98 -19.01
N SER A 16 7.20 -27.05 -18.06
CA SER A 16 6.99 -26.50 -16.71
C SER A 16 7.42 -25.04 -16.52
N VAL A 17 7.67 -24.29 -17.61
CA VAL A 17 7.70 -22.82 -17.53
C VAL A 17 6.26 -22.30 -17.65
N ILE A 18 5.37 -22.85 -16.83
CA ILE A 18 4.15 -22.13 -16.46
C ILE A 18 4.70 -21.00 -15.59
N GLY A 19 4.83 -19.82 -16.19
CA GLY A 19 5.08 -18.61 -15.44
C GLY A 19 4.07 -18.59 -14.30
N CYS A 20 4.57 -18.72 -13.07
CA CYS A 20 3.84 -18.20 -11.93
C CYS A 20 3.71 -16.71 -12.22
N GLU A 21 2.61 -16.33 -12.89
CA GLU A 21 2.08 -14.98 -12.77
C GLU A 21 1.94 -14.78 -11.27
N LYS A 22 2.90 -14.04 -10.69
CA LYS A 22 2.83 -13.63 -9.30
C LYS A 22 1.56 -12.82 -9.20
N LYS A 23 0.47 -13.48 -8.83
CA LYS A 23 -0.82 -12.87 -8.57
C LYS A 23 -0.56 -11.88 -7.45
N SER A 24 -0.38 -10.61 -7.81
CA SER A 24 -0.20 -9.55 -6.83
C SER A 24 -1.38 -9.66 -5.86
N PRO A 25 -1.12 -9.79 -4.55
CA PRO A 25 -2.19 -9.95 -3.58
C PRO A 25 -3.14 -8.75 -3.71
N PRO A 26 -4.45 -8.96 -3.48
CA PRO A 26 -5.43 -7.90 -3.60
C PRO A 26 -5.06 -6.72 -2.71
N VAL A 27 -5.13 -5.52 -3.28
CA VAL A 27 -4.98 -4.26 -2.56
C VAL A 27 -6.03 -4.19 -1.45
N SER A 28 -5.59 -4.01 -0.21
CA SER A 28 -6.47 -3.88 0.96
C SER A 28 -6.44 -2.45 1.49
N VAL A 29 -7.62 -1.91 1.78
CA VAL A 29 -7.80 -0.66 2.53
C VAL A 29 -8.76 -1.00 3.66
N GLY A 30 -8.24 -1.11 4.88
CA GLY A 30 -9.05 -1.42 6.06
C GLY A 30 -9.74 -0.18 6.64
N PRO A 31 -10.79 -0.36 7.46
CA PRO A 31 -11.38 0.76 8.19
C PRO A 31 -10.37 1.32 9.20
N PHE A 32 -10.42 2.63 9.42
CA PHE A 32 -9.68 3.29 10.49
C PHE A 32 -10.49 3.25 11.79
N ASP A 33 -9.90 2.75 12.86
CA ASP A 33 -10.49 2.81 14.20
C ASP A 33 -10.05 4.09 14.90
N VAL A 34 -11.00 4.80 15.49
CA VAL A 34 -10.77 6.09 16.17
C VAL A 34 -11.03 5.92 17.65
N ASN A 35 -9.97 6.01 18.44
CA ASN A 35 -10.09 6.07 19.88
C ASN A 35 -10.57 7.47 20.27
N ARG A 36 -11.83 7.58 20.73
CA ARG A 36 -12.46 8.85 21.11
C ARG A 36 -11.88 9.47 22.38
N ASP A 37 -11.26 8.68 23.25
CA ASP A 37 -10.68 9.17 24.50
C ASP A 37 -9.32 9.85 24.25
N THR A 38 -8.55 9.34 23.29
CA THR A 38 -7.21 9.87 22.96
C THR A 38 -7.20 10.76 21.71
N GLY A 39 -8.22 10.66 20.86
CA GLY A 39 -8.27 11.31 19.55
C GLY A 39 -7.27 10.73 18.54
N VAL A 40 -6.89 9.46 18.72
CA VAL A 40 -5.95 8.75 17.87
C VAL A 40 -6.70 7.80 16.96
N ALA A 41 -6.46 7.91 15.64
CA ALA A 41 -6.94 6.97 14.64
C ALA A 41 -5.82 6.01 14.22
N THR A 42 -6.15 4.73 14.13
CA THR A 42 -5.23 3.69 13.63
C THR A 42 -5.87 2.91 12.50
N GLY A 43 -5.08 2.54 11.49
CA GLY A 43 -5.58 1.79 10.34
C GLY A 43 -4.48 1.28 9.43
N GLU A 44 -4.83 0.39 8.51
CA GLU A 44 -3.92 -0.18 7.52
C GLU A 44 -4.47 0.05 6.11
N ALA A 45 -3.62 0.57 5.22
CA ALA A 45 -3.95 0.70 3.80
C ALA A 45 -2.73 0.34 2.95
N PHE A 46 -2.91 -0.51 1.94
CA PHE A 46 -1.83 -1.04 1.10
C PHE A 46 -0.69 -1.73 1.90
N GLY A 47 -0.99 -2.25 3.09
CA GLY A 47 0.02 -2.81 4.00
C GLY A 47 0.91 -1.77 4.67
N ILE A 48 0.51 -0.49 4.67
CA ILE A 48 1.11 0.61 5.41
C ILE A 48 0.27 0.83 6.66
N HIS A 49 0.92 0.92 7.82
CA HIS A 49 0.26 1.21 9.09
C HIS A 49 0.22 2.71 9.33
N PHE A 50 -0.94 3.23 9.74
CA PHE A 50 -1.13 4.63 10.06
C PHE A 50 -1.50 4.79 11.53
N ASN A 51 -0.86 5.77 12.18
CA ASN A 51 -1.23 6.28 13.50
C ASN A 51 -1.39 7.80 13.38
N VAL A 52 -2.61 8.29 13.57
CA VAL A 52 -2.97 9.68 13.27
C VAL A 52 -3.59 10.32 14.50
N GLU A 53 -2.93 11.34 15.04
CA GLU A 53 -3.45 12.11 16.17
C GLU A 53 -4.38 13.24 15.72
N GLY A 54 -5.32 13.61 16.60
CA GLY A 54 -6.28 14.67 16.35
C GLY A 54 -7.39 14.26 15.38
N ALA A 55 -7.69 12.97 15.30
CA ALA A 55 -8.81 12.44 14.53
C ALA A 55 -10.07 12.40 15.39
N SER A 56 -11.19 12.91 14.85
CA SER A 56 -12.50 12.89 15.50
C SER A 56 -13.47 11.88 14.87
N LEU A 57 -13.23 11.50 13.61
CA LEU A 57 -13.99 10.55 12.82
C LEU A 57 -13.02 9.71 11.98
N GLY A 58 -13.48 8.54 11.52
CA GLY A 58 -12.69 7.58 10.77
C GLY A 58 -13.48 7.07 9.58
N GLU A 59 -13.41 7.77 8.45
CA GLU A 59 -14.09 7.37 7.23
C GLU A 59 -13.06 6.96 6.17
N THR A 60 -13.31 5.84 5.52
CA THR A 60 -12.43 5.30 4.49
C THR A 60 -13.21 5.14 3.20
N GLN A 61 -12.78 5.84 2.16
CA GLN A 61 -13.35 5.75 0.82
C GLN A 61 -12.28 5.21 -0.12
N SER A 62 -12.39 3.93 -0.47
CA SER A 62 -11.54 3.32 -1.49
C SER A 62 -12.30 3.29 -2.81
N ASN A 63 -11.81 3.99 -3.82
CA ASN A 63 -12.27 3.77 -5.18
C ASN A 63 -11.30 2.83 -5.89
N LEU A 64 -11.55 1.53 -5.74
CA LEU A 64 -10.83 0.49 -6.48
C LEU A 64 -11.35 0.34 -7.92
N SER A 65 -11.86 1.42 -8.53
CA SER A 65 -12.27 1.44 -9.94
C SER A 65 -11.04 1.50 -10.85
N GLY A 66 -10.35 0.38 -10.98
CA GLY A 66 -9.23 0.23 -11.89
C GLY A 66 -8.88 -1.23 -12.01
N ASN A 67 -8.56 -1.67 -13.22
CA ASN A 67 -7.85 -2.92 -13.43
C ASN A 67 -6.75 -3.04 -12.34
N PRO A 68 -6.69 -4.12 -11.53
CA PRO A 68 -5.80 -4.22 -10.37
C PRO A 68 -4.30 -4.01 -10.67
N HIS A 69 -3.94 -3.91 -11.96
CA HIS A 69 -2.61 -3.55 -12.44
C HIS A 69 -2.32 -2.04 -12.56
N TYR A 70 -3.32 -1.15 -12.60
CA TYR A 70 -3.12 0.28 -12.89
C TYR A 70 -3.92 1.17 -11.93
N SER A 71 -3.22 1.77 -10.96
CA SER A 71 -3.63 2.91 -10.15
C SER A 71 -5.03 2.85 -9.52
N SER A 72 -5.16 2.16 -8.38
CA SER A 72 -6.32 2.35 -7.50
C SER A 72 -5.98 3.42 -6.44
N PRO A 73 -6.65 4.59 -6.44
CA PRO A 73 -6.49 5.55 -5.36
C PRO A 73 -7.33 5.13 -4.14
N ALA A 74 -6.76 5.28 -2.94
CA ALA A 74 -7.52 5.26 -1.70
C ALA A 74 -7.51 6.64 -1.05
N GLU A 75 -8.65 7.02 -0.50
CA GLU A 75 -8.82 8.25 0.25
C GLU A 75 -9.33 7.91 1.65
N ILE A 76 -8.63 8.41 2.66
CA ILE A 76 -8.97 8.21 4.06
C ILE A 76 -9.18 9.60 4.65
N THR A 77 -10.36 9.81 5.24
CA THR A 77 -10.78 11.08 5.83
C THR A 77 -10.93 10.89 7.33
N LEU A 78 -10.16 11.64 8.11
CA LEU A 78 -10.15 11.58 9.57
C LEU A 78 -10.55 12.94 10.16
N GLY A 79 -11.84 13.15 10.37
CA GLY A 79 -12.38 14.48 10.73
C GLY A 79 -12.53 15.41 9.52
N GLU A 80 -12.72 16.71 9.75
CA GLU A 80 -13.07 17.67 8.70
C GLU A 80 -11.87 18.14 7.86
N ASP A 81 -10.68 18.14 8.44
CA ASP A 81 -9.49 18.78 7.86
C ASP A 81 -8.35 17.80 7.55
N LEU A 82 -8.48 16.50 7.88
CA LEU A 82 -7.44 15.51 7.62
C LEU A 82 -7.87 14.52 6.53
N LYS A 83 -7.15 14.58 5.42
CA LYS A 83 -7.34 13.73 4.26
C LYS A 83 -6.01 13.12 3.83
N ILE A 84 -5.93 11.80 3.92
CA ILE A 84 -4.82 10.99 3.41
C ILE A 84 -5.22 10.47 2.04
N LYS A 85 -4.36 10.67 1.05
CA LYS A 85 -4.52 10.11 -0.28
C LYS A 85 -3.34 9.22 -0.61
N LEU A 86 -3.66 8.02 -1.08
CA LEU A 86 -2.73 6.96 -1.46
C LEU A 86 -2.99 6.58 -2.91
N GLU A 87 -1.96 6.62 -3.75
CA GLU A 87 -2.07 6.29 -5.17
C GLU A 87 -1.00 5.28 -5.57
N THR A 88 -1.43 4.11 -6.06
CA THR A 88 -0.51 3.04 -6.43
C THR A 88 0.41 3.46 -7.58
N MET A 89 1.72 3.22 -7.44
CA MET A 89 2.75 3.42 -8.45
C MET A 89 3.37 2.07 -8.85
N ASN A 90 3.86 1.96 -10.10
CA ASN A 90 4.70 0.85 -10.59
C ASN A 90 4.29 -0.56 -10.10
N GLU A 91 3.30 -1.16 -10.77
CA GLU A 91 2.83 -2.55 -10.52
C GLU A 91 2.41 -2.88 -9.07
N GLY A 92 2.14 -1.89 -8.21
CA GLY A 92 1.71 -2.15 -6.83
C GLY A 92 2.84 -2.17 -5.80
N THR A 93 4.05 -1.80 -6.18
CA THR A 93 5.24 -1.91 -5.30
C THR A 93 5.41 -0.73 -4.36
N SER A 94 4.91 0.44 -4.75
CA SER A 94 4.96 1.66 -3.94
C SER A 94 3.71 2.50 -4.15
N VAL A 95 3.43 3.39 -3.20
CA VAL A 95 2.22 4.19 -3.16
C VAL A 95 2.61 5.64 -2.94
N ALA A 96 2.20 6.55 -3.82
CA ALA A 96 2.35 7.98 -3.61
C ALA A 96 1.48 8.41 -2.44
N PHE A 97 2.08 9.05 -1.44
CA PHE A 97 1.42 9.51 -0.23
C PHE A 97 1.24 11.02 -0.23
N GLN A 98 0.01 11.44 0.06
CA GLN A 98 -0.35 12.83 0.25
C GLN A 98 -1.15 13.00 1.53
N LEU A 99 -0.91 14.12 2.21
CA LEU A 99 -1.69 14.59 3.36
C LEU A 99 -2.20 15.99 3.03
N ASN A 100 -3.52 16.18 3.07
CA ASN A 100 -4.18 17.45 2.76
C ASN A 100 -3.73 18.06 1.41
N GLY A 101 -3.53 17.21 0.41
CA GLY A 101 -3.07 17.59 -0.93
C GLY A 101 -1.56 17.89 -1.04
N ARG A 102 -0.81 17.83 0.06
CA ARG A 102 0.65 17.99 0.05
C ARG A 102 1.31 16.63 -0.13
N LYS A 103 2.30 16.53 -1.01
CA LYS A 103 3.03 15.29 -1.30
C LYS A 103 4.07 15.02 -0.24
N PHE A 104 4.20 13.76 0.18
CA PHE A 104 5.22 13.29 1.13
C PHE A 104 6.05 12.14 0.54
N GLY A 105 6.12 12.05 -0.79
CA GLY A 105 6.86 11.01 -1.49
C GLY A 105 6.10 9.68 -1.58
N SER A 106 6.87 8.60 -1.70
CA SER A 106 6.33 7.24 -1.85
C SER A 106 6.47 6.45 -0.56
N LEU A 107 5.51 5.57 -0.31
CA LEU A 107 5.47 4.60 0.77
C LEU A 107 5.47 3.18 0.21
N GLY A 108 6.03 2.25 0.96
CA GLY A 108 6.05 0.82 0.66
C GLY A 108 5.27 0.01 1.69
N LYS A 109 4.95 -1.23 1.32
CA LYS A 109 4.37 -2.19 2.28
C LYS A 109 5.31 -2.37 3.48
N GLY A 110 4.75 -2.31 4.68
CA GLY A 110 5.47 -2.40 5.94
C GLY A 110 5.90 -1.06 6.52
N ASP A 111 5.72 0.05 5.80
CA ASP A 111 5.97 1.38 6.36
C ASP A 111 4.98 1.70 7.48
N GLU A 112 5.50 2.36 8.51
CA GLU A 112 4.72 2.94 9.61
C GLU A 112 4.71 4.45 9.47
N VAL A 113 3.52 5.03 9.35
CA VAL A 113 3.31 6.47 9.22
C VAL A 113 2.67 6.99 10.49
N VAL A 114 3.32 7.96 11.13
CA VAL A 114 2.73 8.72 12.24
C VAL A 114 2.47 10.15 11.81
N ILE A 115 1.24 10.62 12.03
CA ILE A 115 0.83 12.00 11.80
C ILE A 115 0.44 12.60 13.15
N ASP A 116 1.24 13.53 13.65
CA ASP A 116 0.98 14.17 14.94
C ASP A 116 -0.11 15.25 14.87
N LYS A 117 -0.52 15.78 16.03
CA LYS A 117 -1.51 16.88 16.10
C LYS A 117 -1.09 18.15 15.35
N ALA A 118 0.22 18.38 15.17
CA ALA A 118 0.75 19.51 14.41
C ALA A 118 0.88 19.20 12.90
N ARG A 119 0.37 18.05 12.45
CA ARG A 119 0.42 17.54 11.07
C ARG A 119 1.85 17.32 10.57
N ASN A 120 2.80 17.07 11.47
CA ASN A 120 4.09 16.53 11.08
C ASN A 120 3.93 15.06 10.75
N VAL A 121 4.61 14.65 9.69
CA VAL A 121 4.68 13.25 9.25
C VAL A 121 6.01 12.67 9.70
N THR A 122 5.99 11.49 10.32
CA THR A 122 7.13 10.60 10.38
C THR A 122 6.83 9.31 9.63
N VAL A 123 7.85 8.74 9.00
CA VAL A 123 7.78 7.43 8.34
C VAL A 123 8.89 6.58 8.91
N ASN A 124 8.55 5.44 9.51
CA ASN A 124 9.49 4.55 10.19
C ASN A 124 10.36 5.29 11.23
N GLY A 125 9.76 6.26 11.93
CA GLY A 125 10.42 7.09 12.95
C GLY A 125 11.19 8.31 12.41
N GLU A 126 11.37 8.43 11.09
CA GLU A 126 12.08 9.57 10.49
C GLU A 126 11.11 10.68 10.07
N LYS A 127 11.41 11.93 10.46
CA LYS A 127 10.60 13.09 10.05
C LYS A 127 10.65 13.28 8.54
N ARG A 128 9.47 13.37 7.93
CA ARG A 128 9.32 13.55 6.49
C ARG A 128 8.66 14.89 6.17
N PRO A 129 9.40 15.88 5.63
CA PRO A 129 8.80 17.13 5.20
C PRO A 129 7.99 16.92 3.91
N PRO A 130 6.99 17.79 3.66
CA PRO A 130 6.27 17.80 2.39
C PRO A 130 7.23 18.15 1.26
N GLN A 131 7.12 17.42 0.15
CA GLN A 131 7.83 17.73 -1.08
C GLN A 131 7.14 18.91 -1.75
N GLU A 132 7.91 19.97 -2.02
CA GLU A 132 7.44 21.07 -2.85
C GLU A 132 7.07 20.51 -4.23
N SER A 133 5.89 20.89 -4.73
CA SER A 133 5.59 20.62 -6.14
C SER A 133 6.58 21.44 -6.97
N PRO A 134 7.21 20.88 -8.03
CA PRO A 134 8.01 21.70 -8.92
C PRO A 134 7.15 22.87 -9.42
N PRO A 135 7.72 24.09 -9.53
CA PRO A 135 6.98 25.23 -10.04
C PRO A 135 6.41 24.88 -11.42
N LYS A 136 5.12 25.17 -11.59
CA LYS A 136 4.36 24.95 -12.81
C LYS A 136 4.89 25.79 -13.96
#